data_AF-A0AAJ1J975-F1
#
_entry.id   AF-A0AAJ1J975-F1
#
_cell.length_a   1.000
_cell.length_b   1.000
_cell.length_c   1.000
_cell.angle_alpha   90.00
_cell.angle_beta   90.00
_cell.angle_gamma   90.00
#
_symmetry.space_group_name_H-M   'P 1'
#
loop_
_entity.id
_entity.type
_entity.pdbx_description
1 polymer ?
#
loop_
_entity_poly.entity_id
_entity_poly.type
_entity_poly.pdbx_seq_one_letter_code
_entity_poly.pdbx_strand_id
1 'polypeptide(L)' 'MQTPLRKIRLDNKLKIAEVAAAVDCDVGNLSRLERGSQNASLEMAEKLSRFYNGMIDEMQILYPQRYM' A
#
# COMPACT_ATOMS: atom_id res chain seq x y z
N MET A 1 -6.77 -10.99 -7.02
CA MET A 1 -7.02 -10.62 -5.61
C MET A 1 -6.51 -9.20 -5.38
N GLN A 2 -7.28 -8.34 -4.70
CA GLN A 2 -6.89 -6.96 -4.43
C GLN A 2 -6.62 -6.80 -2.94
N THR A 3 -5.44 -6.31 -2.56
CA THR A 3 -5.12 -6.02 -1.16
C THR A 3 -5.90 -4.79 -0.67
N PRO A 4 -6.05 -4.60 0.65
CA PRO A 4 -6.58 -3.36 1.22
C PRO A 4 -5.84 -2.12 0.70
N LEU A 5 -4.51 -2.22 0.52
CA LEU A 5 -3.68 -1.15 -0.02
C LEU A 5 -4.10 -0.73 -1.43
N ARG A 6 -4.48 -1.69 -2.28
CA ARG A 6 -4.99 -1.38 -3.62
C ARG A 6 -6.38 -0.73 -3.58
N LYS A 7 -7.25 -1.21 -2.68
CA LYS A 7 -8.61 -0.66 -2.49
C LYS A 7 -8.52 0.83 -2.10
N ILE A 8 -7.76 1.15 -1.04
CA ILE A 8 -7.65 2.53 -0.56
C ILE A 8 -7.04 3.48 -1.60
N ARG A 9 -6.06 3.03 -2.41
CA ARG A 9 -5.51 3.85 -3.49
C ARG A 9 -6.58 4.22 -4.52
N LEU A 10 -7.38 3.23 -4.94
CA LEU A 10 -8.43 3.42 -5.92
C LEU A 10 -9.56 4.30 -5.39
N ASP A 11 -9.93 4.14 -4.11
CA ASP A 11 -10.94 4.97 -3.44
C ASP A 11 -10.50 6.44 -3.37
N ASN A 12 -9.20 6.67 -3.16
CA ASN A 12 -8.60 8.01 -3.19
C ASN A 12 -8.34 8.53 -4.64
N LYS A 13 -8.68 7.75 -5.67
CA LYS A 13 -8.46 8.08 -7.10
C LYS A 13 -7.01 8.41 -7.45
N LEU A 14 -6.06 7.85 -6.70
CA LEU A 14 -4.64 8.09 -6.89
C LEU A 14 -4.06 7.12 -7.92
N LYS A 15 -3.15 7.64 -8.76
CA LYS A 15 -2.33 6.80 -9.63
C LYS A 15 -1.24 6.14 -8.80
N ILE A 16 -0.87 4.92 -9.18
CA ILE A 16 0.19 4.18 -8.49
C ILE A 16 1.52 4.93 -8.48
N ALA A 17 1.83 5.69 -9.54
CA ALA A 17 3.04 6.50 -9.64
C ALA A 17 3.05 7.67 -8.65
N GLU A 18 1.89 8.27 -8.34
CA GLU A 18 1.78 9.38 -7.39
C GLU A 18 2.07 8.88 -5.97
N VAL A 19 1.49 7.74 -5.59
CA VAL A 19 1.74 7.12 -4.29
C VAL A 19 3.18 6.67 -4.18
N ALA A 20 3.71 6.02 -5.22
CA ALA A 20 5.09 5.53 -5.23
C ALA A 20 6.10 6.66 -5.05
N ALA A 21 5.89 7.80 -5.73
CA ALA A 21 6.71 9.00 -5.56
C ALA A 21 6.57 9.60 -4.15
N ALA A 22 5.35 9.61 -3.60
CA ALA A 22 5.10 10.18 -2.27
C ALA A 22 5.73 9.38 -1.11
N VAL A 23 5.83 8.05 -1.26
CA VAL A 23 6.48 7.18 -0.25
C VAL A 23 7.91 6.81 -0.59
N ASP A 24 8.51 7.47 -1.59
CA ASP A 24 9.87 7.26 -2.06
C ASP A 24 10.16 5.78 -2.36
N CYS A 25 9.35 5.19 -3.24
CA CYS A 25 9.49 3.80 -3.65
C CYS A 25 9.25 3.62 -5.16
N ASP A 26 9.74 2.51 -5.71
CA ASP A 26 9.47 2.17 -7.10
C ASP A 26 8.01 1.77 -7.34
N VAL A 27 7.46 2.24 -8.47
CA VAL A 27 6.12 1.84 -8.94
C VAL A 27 5.98 0.32 -9.04
N GLY A 28 7.05 -0.36 -9.48
CA GLY A 28 7.09 -1.81 -9.57
C GLY A 28 6.99 -2.49 -8.21
N ASN A 29 7.64 -1.92 -7.18
CA ASN A 29 7.57 -2.41 -5.81
C ASN A 29 6.15 -2.25 -5.25
N LEU A 30 5.59 -1.04 -5.32
CA LEU A 30 4.23 -0.76 -4.88
C LEU A 30 3.20 -1.65 -5.60
N SER A 31 3.40 -1.91 -6.90
CA SER A 31 2.53 -2.79 -7.67
C SER A 31 2.53 -4.24 -7.17
N ARG A 32 3.69 -4.77 -6.75
CA ARG A 32 3.78 -6.10 -6.16
C ARG A 32 3.10 -6.16 -4.79
N LEU A 33 3.27 -5.11 -3.98
CA LEU A 33 2.59 -4.97 -2.69
C LEU A 33 1.07 -4.94 -2.84
N GLU A 34 0.55 -4.16 -3.80
CA GLU A 34 -0.89 -4.05 -4.07
C GLU A 34 -1.54 -5.36 -4.57
N ARG A 35 -0.75 -6.26 -5.14
CA ARG A 35 -1.20 -7.59 -5.56
C ARG A 35 -0.98 -8.66 -4.49
N GLY A 36 -0.29 -8.33 -3.39
CA GLY A 36 0.11 -9.29 -2.35
C GLY A 36 1.17 -10.29 -2.84
N SER A 37 1.87 -9.99 -3.94
CA SER A 37 2.96 -10.83 -4.46
C SER A 37 4.27 -10.67 -3.67
N GLN A 38 4.37 -9.58 -2.91
CA GLN A 38 5.50 -9.29 -2.04
C GLN A 38 4.93 -8.69 -0.74
N ASN A 39 5.61 -8.94 0.38
CA ASN A 39 5.27 -8.33 1.66
C ASN A 39 5.97 -6.98 1.80
N ALA A 40 5.31 -6.04 2.46
CA ALA A 40 5.91 -4.75 2.81
C ALA A 40 6.91 -4.93 3.95
N SER A 41 7.94 -4.09 3.99
CA SER A 41 8.74 -3.90 5.20
C SER A 41 7.96 -3.07 6.22
N LEU A 42 8.38 -3.11 7.49
CA LEU A 42 7.79 -2.27 8.55
C LEU A 42 7.85 -0.78 8.19
N GLU A 43 9.00 -0.32 7.70
CA GLU A 43 9.19 1.06 7.25
C GLU A 43 8.23 1.45 6.11
N MET A 44 8.04 0.56 5.14
CA MET A 44 7.12 0.82 4.02
C MET A 44 5.66 0.86 4.49
N ALA A 45 5.30 -0.02 5.43
CA ALA A 45 3.97 -0.03 6.04
C ALA A 45 3.69 1.27 6.79
N GLU A 46 4.64 1.76 7.59
CA GLU A 46 4.54 3.04 8.31
C GLU A 46 4.41 4.22 7.34
N LYS A 47 5.26 4.28 6.29
CA LYS A 47 5.19 5.34 5.26
C LYS A 47 3.84 5.38 4.57
N LEU A 48 3.31 4.23 4.17
CA LEU A 48 2.02 4.12 3.50
C LEU A 48 0.86 4.46 4.45
N SER A 49 0.88 3.97 5.69
CA SER A 49 -0.11 4.30 6.73
C SER A 49 -0.18 5.81 6.96
N ARG A 50 0.98 6.47 7.09
CA ARG A 50 1.08 7.93 7.22
C ARG A 50 0.61 8.67 5.96
N PHE A 51 1.00 8.21 4.77
CA PHE A 51 0.58 8.81 3.51
C PHE A 51 -0.95 8.83 3.37
N TYR A 52 -1.61 7.75 3.78
CA TYR A 52 -3.07 7.66 3.82
C TYR A 52 -3.68 8.19 5.12
N ASN A 53 -2.92 8.92 5.94
CA ASN A 53 -3.39 9.55 7.19
C ASN A 53 -4.17 8.59 8.11
N GLY A 54 -3.70 7.34 8.22
CA GLY A 54 -4.32 6.29 9.05
C GLY A 54 -5.60 5.66 8.49
N MET A 55 -6.01 5.97 7.25
CA MET A 55 -7.13 5.28 6.59
C MET A 55 -6.86 3.79 6.34
N ILE A 56 -5.59 3.41 6.29
CA ILE A 56 -5.12 2.04 6.25
C ILE A 56 -4.06 1.87 7.32
N ASP A 57 -4.17 0.80 8.10
CA ASP A 57 -3.21 0.50 9.16
C ASP A 57 -2.04 -0.35 8.66
N GLU A 58 -0.93 -0.28 9.36
CA GLU A 58 0.29 -1.06 9.13
C GLU A 58 -0.01 -2.56 9.10
N MET A 59 -0.90 -3.04 9.99
CA MET A 59 -1.30 -4.45 10.02
C MET A 59 -2.01 -4.89 8.74
N GLN A 60 -2.79 -4.01 8.12
CA GLN A 60 -3.48 -4.29 6.86
C GLN A 60 -2.51 -4.31 5.67
N ILE A 61 -1.41 -3.54 5.76
CA ILE A 61 -0.35 -3.50 4.76
C ILE A 61 0.61 -4.70 4.89
N LEU A 62 0.98 -5.06 6.12
CA LEU A 62 1.89 -6.17 6.43
C LEU A 62 1.21 -7.54 6.27
N TYR A 63 -0.07 -7.64 6.63
CA TYR A 63 -0.83 -8.88 6.58
C TYR A 63 -2.11 -8.75 5.74
N PRO A 64 -1.99 -8.42 4.45
CA PRO A 64 -3.15 -8.12 3.62
C PRO A 64 -4.11 -9.31 3.48
N GLN A 65 -3.59 -10.55 3.57
CA GLN A 65 -4.39 -11.79 3.51
C GLN A 65 -5.48 -11.88 4.58
N ARG A 66 -5.32 -11.19 5.72
CA ARG A 66 -6.32 -11.17 6.81
C ARG A 66 -7.52 -10.25 6.51
N TYR A 67 -7.45 -9.45 5.45
CA TYR A 67 -8.38 -8.35 5.15
C TYR A 67 -8.82 -8.31 3.67
N MET A 68 -8.60 -9.41 2.93
CA MET A 68 -8.91 -9.50 1.49
C MET A 68 -10.40 -9.70 1.21
#